data_AF-A0A399SPM1-F1
#
_entry.id   AF-A0A399SPM1-F1
#
_cell.length_a   1.000
_cell.length_b   1.000
_cell.length_c   1.000
_cell.angle_alpha   90.00
_cell.angle_beta   90.00
_cell.angle_gamma   90.00
#
_symmetry.space_group_name_H-M   'P 1'
#
loop_
_entity.id
_entity.type
_entity.pdbx_description
1 polymer ?
#
loop_
_entity_poly.entity_id
_entity_poly.type
_entity_poly.pdbx_seq_one_letter_code
_entity_poly.pdbx_strand_id
1 'polypeptide(L)' 'MFAPALGVPEDEATGSAALRLTARLGRDLRITQGRGSVLVTRLLADGRAEVGGRSVHDRVMPLP' A
#
# COMPACT_ATOMS: atom_id res chain seq x y z
N MET A 1 -1.72 3.07 -8.17
CA MET A 1 -3.13 3.54 -8.00
C MET A 1 -3.20 4.94 -8.56
N PHE A 2 -4.19 5.25 -9.40
CA PHE A 2 -4.26 6.57 -10.05
C PHE A 2 -5.11 7.53 -9.24
N ALA A 3 -4.59 8.73 -8.95
CA ALA A 3 -5.31 9.79 -8.24
C ALA A 3 -5.07 11.17 -8.89
N PRO A 4 -5.29 11.33 -10.21
CA PRO A 4 -4.97 12.57 -10.92
C PRO A 4 -5.73 13.79 -10.39
N ALA A 5 -6.94 13.60 -9.85
CA ALA A 5 -7.70 14.67 -9.20
C ALA A 5 -7.02 15.25 -7.95
N LEU A 6 -6.06 14.52 -7.36
CA LEU A 6 -5.22 14.95 -6.23
C LEU A 6 -3.83 15.43 -6.68
N GLY A 7 -3.60 15.57 -7.99
CA GLY A 7 -2.28 15.91 -8.53
C GLY A 7 -1.26 14.76 -8.46
N VAL A 8 -1.70 13.54 -8.17
CA VAL A 8 -0.84 12.34 -8.13
C VAL A 8 -1.18 11.48 -9.35
N PRO A 9 -0.34 11.48 -10.41
CA PRO A 9 -0.60 10.67 -11.60
C PRO A 9 -0.77 9.21 -11.21
N GLU A 10 0.19 8.67 -10.46
CA GLU A 10 0.12 7.36 -9.84
C GLU A 10 0.81 7.38 -8.47
N ASP A 11 0.15 6.81 -7.46
CA ASP A 11 0.77 6.42 -6.19
C ASP A 11 1.33 4.99 -6.34
N GLU A 12 2.62 4.82 -6.04
CA GLU A 12 3.38 3.59 -6.27
C GLU A 12 3.22 2.55 -5.14
N ALA A 13 2.66 2.90 -3.97
CA ALA A 13 2.54 2.00 -2.83
C ALA A 13 1.30 2.28 -1.95
N THR A 14 0.11 2.14 -2.54
CA THR A 14 -1.14 2.60 -1.91
C THR A 14 -1.72 1.62 -0.91
N GLY A 15 -1.35 1.77 0.37
CA GLY A 15 -1.81 0.89 1.46
C GLY A 15 -3.33 0.84 1.65
N SER A 16 -4.03 1.96 1.50
CA SER A 16 -5.49 2.02 1.65
C SER A 16 -6.23 1.20 0.58
N ALA A 17 -5.75 1.23 -0.67
CA ALA A 17 -6.29 0.42 -1.76
C ALA A 17 -6.03 -1.08 -1.52
N ALA A 18 -4.84 -1.43 -1.03
CA ALA A 18 -4.49 -2.81 -0.66
C ALA A 18 -5.43 -3.36 0.42
N LEU A 19 -5.75 -2.58 1.46
CA LEU A 19 -6.72 -2.97 2.50
C LEU A 19 -8.13 -3.19 1.91
N ARG A 20 -8.60 -2.29 1.04
CA ARG A 20 -9.91 -2.44 0.38
C ARG A 20 -9.98 -3.69 -0.50
N LEU A 21 -8.91 -4.00 -1.24
CA LEU A 21 -8.82 -5.22 -2.05
C LEU A 21 -8.83 -6.49 -1.18
N THR A 22 -8.12 -6.47 -0.05
CA THR A 22 -8.07 -7.58 0.92
C THR A 22 -9.46 -7.87 1.46
N ALA A 23 -10.16 -6.85 1.93
CA ALA A 23 -11.54 -6.98 2.40
C ALA A 23 -12.49 -7.47 1.29
N ARG A 24 -12.31 -6.97 0.06
CA ARG A 24 -13.17 -7.35 -1.09
C ARG A 24 -12.98 -8.78 -1.56
N LEU A 25 -11.74 -9.29 -1.49
CA LEU A 25 -11.37 -10.63 -1.94
C LEU A 25 -11.41 -11.67 -0.82
N GLY A 26 -11.51 -11.24 0.44
CA GLY A 26 -11.69 -12.14 1.58
C GLY A 26 -10.47 -13.03 1.88
N ARG A 27 -9.25 -12.57 1.53
CA ARG A 27 -8.01 -13.33 1.74
C ARG A 27 -6.81 -12.42 1.85
N ASP A 28 -5.75 -12.95 2.45
CA ASP A 28 -4.43 -12.33 2.49
C ASP A 28 -3.90 -12.10 1.07
N LEU A 29 -3.23 -10.96 0.85
CA LEU A 29 -2.69 -10.61 -0.46
C LEU A 29 -1.20 -10.24 -0.36
N ARG A 30 -0.48 -10.60 -1.43
CA ARG A 30 0.83 -10.07 -1.75
C ARG A 30 0.70 -9.27 -3.04
N ILE A 31 0.81 -7.96 -2.95
CA ILE A 31 0.52 -7.03 -4.05
C ILE A 31 1.83 -6.40 -4.52
N THR A 32 2.12 -6.54 -5.81
CA THR A 32 3.17 -5.76 -6.48
C THR A 32 2.52 -4.52 -7.09
N GLN A 33 3.04 -3.33 -6.78
CA GLN A 33 2.52 -2.06 -7.27
C GLN A 33 3.67 -1.10 -7.63
N GLY A 34 3.44 -0.22 -8.61
CA GLY A 34 4.38 0.83 -8.99
C GLY A 34 5.75 0.28 -9.39
N ARG A 35 6.82 1.00 -9.03
CA ARG A 35 8.20 0.62 -9.36
C ARG A 35 8.78 -0.38 -8.35
N GLY A 36 8.13 -1.52 -8.20
CA GLY A 36 8.65 -2.67 -7.45
C GLY A 36 8.28 -2.71 -5.97
N SER A 37 7.32 -1.89 -5.53
CA SER A 37 6.78 -1.97 -4.17
C SER A 37 6.04 -3.29 -3.97
N VAL A 38 6.25 -3.91 -2.81
CA VAL A 38 5.51 -5.10 -2.38
C VAL A 38 4.76 -4.79 -1.10
N LEU A 39 3.44 -4.77 -1.18
CA LEU A 39 2.55 -4.68 -0.03
C LEU A 39 2.10 -6.09 0.36
N VAL A 40 2.10 -6.39 1.65
CA VAL A 40 1.58 -7.62 2.22
C VAL A 40 0.41 -7.26 3.11
N THR A 41 -0.72 -7.91 2.90
CA THR A 41 -1.92 -7.71 3.72
C THR A 41 -2.34 -8.99 4.41
N ARG A 42 -2.94 -8.84 5.59
CA ARG A 42 -3.58 -9.95 6.30
C ARG A 42 -5.02 -9.58 6.64
N LEU A 43 -5.95 -10.48 6.34
CA LEU A 43 -7.33 -10.38 6.79
C LEU A 43 -7.44 -10.93 8.22
N LEU A 44 -8.09 -10.18 9.10
CA LEU A 44 -8.27 -10.53 10.50
C LEU A 44 -9.67 -11.10 10.73
N ALA A 45 -9.81 -11.93 11.76
CA ALA A 45 -11.06 -12.64 12.07
C ALA A 45 -12.23 -11.71 12.43
N ASP A 46 -11.94 -10.47 12.85
CA ASP A 46 -12.93 -9.46 13.22
C ASP A 46 -13.31 -8.53 12.06
N GLY A 47 -12.99 -8.93 10.82
CA GLY A 47 -13.31 -8.15 9.62
C GLY A 47 -12.38 -6.96 9.38
N ARG A 48 -11.35 -6.76 10.21
CA ARG A 48 -10.28 -5.81 9.94
C ARG A 48 -9.26 -6.40 8.96
N ALA A 49 -8.43 -5.53 8.38
CA ALA A 49 -7.26 -5.94 7.63
C ALA A 49 -6.07 -5.06 8.04
N GLU A 50 -4.87 -5.63 7.97
CA GLU A 50 -3.62 -4.93 8.17
C GLU A 50 -2.79 -4.95 6.89
N VAL A 51 -1.92 -3.94 6.74
CA VAL A 51 -1.03 -3.79 5.59
C VAL A 51 0.37 -3.46 6.09
N GLY A 52 1.37 -4.08 5.49
CA GLY A 52 2.77 -3.83 5.76
C GLY A 52 3.64 -4.04 4.52
N GLY A 53 4.92 -3.76 4.67
CA GLY A 53 5.92 -3.91 3.62
C GLY A 53 7.31 -3.68 4.19
N ARG A 54 8.34 -3.96 3.40
CA ARG A 54 9.71 -3.57 3.76
C ARG A 54 9.95 -2.13 3.31
N SER A 55 10.77 -1.43 4.07
CA SER A 55 11.24 -0.09 3.74
C SER A 55 12.76 -0.08 3.68
N VAL A 56 13.31 0.87 2.93
CA VAL A 56 14.75 1.13 2.84
C VAL A 56 14.96 2.60 3.15
N HIS A 57 16.05 2.91 3.85
CA HIS A 57 16.43 4.29 4.05
C HIS A 57 16.97 4.87 2.74
N ASP A 58 16.34 5.92 2.21
CA ASP A 58 16.78 6.62 0.99
C ASP A 58 17.85 7.66 1.33
N ARG A 59 17.47 8.73 2.04
CA ARG A 59 18.37 9.82 2.45
C ARG A 59 17.83 10.58 3.65
N VAL A 60 18.69 11.35 4.31
CA VAL A 60 18.30 12.38 5.27
C VAL A 60 18.05 13.68 4.51
N MET A 61 16.88 14.30 4.70
CA MET A 61 16.60 15.64 4.20
C MET A 61 16.71 16.64 5.35
N PRO A 62 17.67 17.59 5.34
CA PRO A 62 17.71 18.65 6.34
C PRO A 62 16.51 19.57 6.14
N LEU A 63 15.85 19.92 7.24
CA LEU A 63 14.86 21.00 7.23
C LEU A 63 15.59 22.35 7.28
N PRO A 64 15.07 23.39 6.61
CA PRO A 64 15.62 24.74 6.69
C PRO A 64 15.56 25.31 8.11
#